data_AF-A0A959BCI0-F1
#
_entry.id   AF-A0A959BCI0-F1
#
_cell.length_a   1.000
_cell.length_b   1.000
_cell.length_c   1.000
_cell.angle_alpha   90.00
_cell.angle_beta   90.00
_cell.angle_gamma   90.00
#
_symmetry.space_group_name_H-M   'P 1'
#
loop_
_entity.id
_entity.type
_entity.pdbx_description
1 polymer ?
#
loop_
_entity_poly.entity_id
_entity_poly.type
_entity_poly.pdbx_seq_one_letter_code
_entity_poly.pdbx_strand_id
1 'polypeptide(L)'
;DYCNPYTGACIHKPDPNCNPCPGIDCDDNDPCTIDYCNPQTGLCVHQPKDCDDGDPCTIDYCNPYTGACIHKPDPNCTPCQGVNCDDGDPCTMDYCNPYTGACIHKPKNCDDGDPCTIDSCNPYTGACIHKPDPNCNPCYGVNCDDGDPCTIDSCDPYTGYCVHTPNPNCQLACSFTQGFWGNAGGSFNGQTTTQILQSILSNGPLVTGVVGYRSVTISQANLQCIYELLPGGGNASALPTNTGDINVQAPNCSVAPIPSYSDGRVQNILLAQTMTLALNVRYDPNLANLPLSDACVSFPWSVLNSLPANPTVLDLLNHANRVLAGIANTTPSTINAAVATVNEYFDECASTCTAANASGEEGPLAAPGLNAAAASAEQGFRLYPNPASGEIMVSLRQYQGLPASLQVYSMLGGLVHQQEFTELPAEPVRMELPGLSSGLYFMKVRIAGEQEMGKEFVISRN
;
A
#
# COMPACT_ATOMS: atom_id res chain seq x y z
N ASP A 1 -32.57 26.09 -7.46
CA ASP A 1 -31.85 24.84 -7.14
C ASP A 1 -32.75 23.63 -7.22
N TYR A 2 -32.19 22.45 -7.56
CA TYR A 2 -32.89 21.17 -7.64
C TYR A 2 -32.07 20.10 -6.91
N CYS A 3 -32.70 19.33 -6.02
CA CYS A 3 -32.05 18.24 -5.31
C CYS A 3 -32.62 16.89 -5.74
N ASN A 4 -31.73 15.94 -6.04
CA ASN A 4 -32.13 14.58 -6.38
C ASN A 4 -32.49 13.82 -5.09
N PRO A 5 -33.75 13.36 -4.93
CA PRO A 5 -34.20 12.71 -3.70
C PRO A 5 -33.64 11.30 -3.49
N TYR A 6 -33.02 10.69 -4.51
CA TYR A 6 -32.47 9.33 -4.42
C TYR A 6 -30.97 9.30 -4.11
N THR A 7 -30.24 10.36 -4.46
CA THR A 7 -28.78 10.44 -4.22
C THR A 7 -28.39 11.47 -3.17
N GLY A 8 -29.32 12.33 -2.73
CA GLY A 8 -29.05 13.43 -1.79
C GLY A 8 -28.23 14.58 -2.38
N ALA A 9 -27.80 14.49 -3.64
CA ALA A 9 -27.02 15.54 -4.30
C ALA A 9 -27.92 16.70 -4.75
N CYS A 10 -27.59 17.90 -4.27
CA CYS A 10 -28.23 19.15 -4.68
C CYS A 10 -27.43 19.85 -5.78
N ILE A 11 -28.11 20.23 -6.85
CA ILE A 11 -27.54 21.05 -7.92
C ILE A 11 -28.05 22.47 -7.72
N HIS A 12 -27.16 23.35 -7.27
CA HIS A 12 -27.42 24.78 -7.25
C HIS A 12 -27.22 25.32 -8.66
N LYS A 13 -28.26 25.89 -9.26
CA LYS A 13 -28.13 26.59 -10.55
C LYS A 13 -28.01 28.07 -10.25
N PRO A 14 -26.88 28.73 -10.59
CA PRO A 14 -26.75 30.18 -10.45
C PRO A 14 -27.92 30.85 -11.17
N ASP A 15 -28.67 31.70 -10.47
CA ASP A 15 -29.74 32.49 -11.08
C ASP A 15 -29.08 33.54 -12.00
N PRO A 16 -29.29 33.49 -13.33
CA PRO A 16 -28.66 34.43 -14.26
C PRO A 16 -29.16 35.88 -14.10
N ASN A 17 -30.22 36.10 -13.31
CA ASN A 17 -30.76 37.43 -13.00
C ASN A 17 -30.43 37.90 -11.57
N CYS A 18 -29.63 37.13 -10.81
CA CYS A 18 -29.13 37.60 -9.52
C CYS A 18 -28.11 38.72 -9.79
N ASN A 19 -28.52 39.97 -9.58
CA ASN A 19 -27.60 41.09 -9.42
C ASN A 19 -27.49 41.39 -7.93
N PRO A 20 -26.51 40.82 -7.21
CA PRO A 20 -26.32 41.07 -5.78
C PRO A 20 -25.72 42.46 -5.48
N CYS A 21 -25.42 43.28 -6.50
CA CYS A 21 -24.87 44.61 -6.36
C CYS A 21 -25.78 45.78 -6.82
N PRO A 22 -27.11 45.85 -6.56
CA PRO A 22 -27.89 47.04 -6.87
C PRO A 22 -27.78 48.05 -5.71
N GLY A 23 -26.96 49.08 -5.89
CA GLY A 23 -26.91 50.24 -4.98
C GLY A 23 -26.07 50.06 -3.70
N ILE A 24 -25.20 49.04 -3.65
CA ILE A 24 -24.19 48.93 -2.60
C ILE A 24 -23.05 49.88 -2.94
N ASP A 25 -22.82 50.85 -2.06
CA ASP A 25 -21.61 51.68 -2.07
C ASP A 25 -20.51 50.94 -1.29
N CYS A 26 -19.43 50.61 -1.98
CA CYS A 26 -18.29 49.89 -1.42
C CYS A 26 -17.09 50.80 -1.18
N ASP A 27 -17.24 52.13 -1.24
CA ASP A 27 -16.14 53.07 -1.00
C ASP A 27 -15.65 52.97 0.46
N ASP A 28 -14.39 52.55 0.66
CA ASP A 28 -13.75 52.51 1.99
C ASP A 28 -13.06 53.84 2.36
N ASN A 29 -13.17 54.85 1.49
CA ASN A 29 -12.50 56.14 1.55
C ASN A 29 -10.96 56.06 1.56
N ASP A 30 -10.36 54.93 1.16
CA ASP A 30 -8.93 54.84 0.89
C ASP A 30 -8.67 55.22 -0.58
N PRO A 31 -8.01 56.35 -0.88
CA PRO A 31 -7.68 56.72 -2.26
C PRO A 31 -6.76 55.72 -2.97
N CYS A 32 -6.15 54.79 -2.23
CA CYS A 32 -5.24 53.77 -2.70
C CYS A 32 -5.88 52.39 -2.87
N THR A 33 -7.20 52.29 -2.80
CA THR A 33 -7.96 51.09 -3.16
C THR A 33 -8.79 51.34 -4.41
N ILE A 34 -9.09 50.26 -5.13
CA ILE A 34 -10.11 50.21 -6.16
C ILE A 34 -11.26 49.41 -5.57
N ASP A 35 -12.33 50.13 -5.26
CA ASP A 35 -13.48 49.58 -4.57
C ASP A 35 -14.57 49.17 -5.54
N TYR A 36 -15.01 47.92 -5.41
CA TYR A 36 -16.13 47.42 -6.18
C TYR A 36 -16.87 46.29 -5.46
N CYS A 37 -18.16 46.14 -5.76
CA CYS A 37 -18.94 45.01 -5.31
C CYS A 37 -18.67 43.81 -6.23
N ASN A 38 -18.25 42.69 -5.66
CA ASN A 38 -18.03 41.45 -6.41
C ASN A 38 -19.40 40.92 -6.89
N PRO A 39 -19.65 40.84 -8.21
CA PRO A 39 -20.96 40.51 -8.76
C PRO A 39 -21.36 39.04 -8.53
N GLN A 40 -20.43 38.16 -8.15
CA GLN A 40 -20.70 36.75 -7.88
C GLN A 40 -21.00 36.49 -6.40
N THR A 41 -20.39 37.25 -5.49
CA THR A 41 -20.53 37.04 -4.04
C THR A 41 -21.38 38.10 -3.33
N GLY A 42 -21.58 39.27 -3.95
CA GLY A 42 -22.28 40.41 -3.35
C GLY A 42 -21.48 41.12 -2.24
N LEU A 43 -20.20 40.78 -2.07
CA LEU A 43 -19.33 41.38 -1.05
C LEU A 43 -18.50 42.54 -1.64
N CYS A 44 -18.24 43.55 -0.83
CA CYS A 44 -17.31 44.61 -1.18
C CYS A 44 -15.87 44.09 -1.24
N VAL A 45 -15.15 44.52 -2.28
CA VAL A 45 -13.74 44.24 -2.50
C VAL A 45 -13.02 45.58 -2.58
N HIS A 46 -11.97 45.72 -1.78
CA HIS A 46 -11.10 46.89 -1.72
C HIS A 46 -9.71 46.45 -2.19
N GLN A 47 -9.49 46.49 -3.50
CA GLN A 47 -8.25 45.99 -4.07
C GLN A 47 -7.18 47.07 -3.98
N PRO A 48 -6.01 46.83 -3.35
CA PRO A 48 -4.91 47.79 -3.38
C PRO A 48 -4.58 48.20 -4.81
N LYS A 49 -4.52 49.50 -5.05
CA LYS A 49 -4.20 50.07 -6.35
C LYS A 49 -2.76 49.72 -6.72
N ASP A 50 -2.61 49.06 -7.86
CA ASP A 50 -1.30 48.76 -8.41
C ASP A 50 -0.67 50.03 -8.98
N CYS A 51 0.50 50.38 -8.47
CA CYS A 51 1.28 51.54 -8.87
C CYS A 51 2.63 51.14 -9.46
N ASP A 52 2.84 49.88 -9.83
CA ASP A 52 4.05 49.44 -10.54
C ASP A 52 4.14 50.10 -11.93
N ASP A 53 5.21 50.86 -12.21
CA ASP A 53 5.48 51.42 -13.55
C ASP A 53 6.30 50.50 -14.45
N GLY A 54 6.69 49.33 -13.94
CA GLY A 54 7.51 48.34 -14.62
C GLY A 54 9.00 48.69 -14.69
N ASP A 55 9.45 49.78 -14.06
CA ASP A 55 10.87 50.08 -13.89
C ASP A 55 11.38 49.43 -12.58
N PRO A 56 12.27 48.42 -12.65
CA PRO A 56 12.79 47.78 -11.44
C PRO A 56 13.66 48.70 -10.57
N CYS A 57 14.00 49.91 -11.05
CA CYS A 57 14.76 50.92 -10.33
C CYS A 57 13.90 52.05 -9.75
N THR A 58 12.58 51.88 -9.68
CA THR A 58 11.67 52.79 -8.98
C THR A 58 11.10 52.14 -7.72
N ILE A 59 10.91 52.96 -6.70
CA ILE A 59 10.11 52.62 -5.52
C ILE A 59 8.72 53.20 -5.77
N ASP A 60 7.81 52.28 -6.00
CA ASP A 60 6.45 52.57 -6.41
C ASP A 60 5.48 52.45 -5.24
N TYR A 61 4.72 53.50 -5.02
CA TYR A 61 3.71 53.50 -3.97
C TYR A 61 2.57 54.46 -4.29
N CYS A 62 1.40 54.12 -3.80
CA CYS A 62 0.25 55.01 -3.86
C CYS A 62 0.33 56.05 -2.73
N ASN A 63 0.07 57.32 -3.05
CA ASN A 63 -0.02 58.38 -2.05
C ASN A 63 -1.35 58.26 -1.26
N PRO A 64 -1.30 57.99 0.06
CA PRO A 64 -2.50 57.73 0.85
C PRO A 64 -3.44 58.93 0.98
N TYR A 65 -2.99 60.14 0.63
CA TYR A 65 -3.82 61.35 0.70
C TYR A 65 -4.44 61.75 -0.64
N THR A 66 -3.86 61.31 -1.76
CA THR A 66 -4.28 61.77 -3.10
C THR A 66 -4.64 60.65 -4.06
N GLY A 67 -4.34 59.40 -3.72
CA GLY A 67 -4.57 58.23 -4.60
C GLY A 67 -3.69 58.21 -5.85
N ALA A 68 -2.73 59.13 -5.96
CA ALA A 68 -1.81 59.21 -7.10
C ALA A 68 -0.66 58.22 -6.91
N CYS A 69 -0.31 57.51 -7.99
CA CYS A 69 0.89 56.69 -8.01
C CYS A 69 2.13 57.58 -8.04
N ILE A 70 3.10 57.25 -7.19
CA ILE A 70 4.38 57.93 -7.08
C ILE A 70 5.47 56.89 -7.35
N HIS A 71 6.31 57.18 -8.34
CA HIS A 71 7.46 56.37 -8.73
C HIS A 71 8.73 57.16 -8.42
N LYS A 72 9.48 56.75 -7.39
CA LYS A 72 10.71 57.44 -7.00
C LYS A 72 11.93 56.63 -7.38
N PRO A 73 12.97 57.22 -7.97
CA PRO A 73 14.22 56.49 -8.21
C PRO A 73 14.74 55.85 -6.92
N ASP A 74 15.03 54.54 -6.95
CA ASP A 74 15.69 53.84 -5.86
C ASP A 74 17.18 54.20 -5.86
N PRO A 75 17.70 54.87 -4.82
CA PRO A 75 19.11 55.28 -4.75
C PRO A 75 20.09 54.08 -4.68
N ASN A 76 19.61 52.86 -4.44
CA ASN A 76 20.44 51.65 -4.39
C ASN A 76 20.38 50.82 -5.69
N CYS A 77 19.57 51.22 -6.67
CA CYS A 77 19.48 50.51 -7.94
C CYS A 77 20.58 50.96 -8.90
N THR A 78 21.21 50.00 -9.58
CA THR A 78 22.19 50.27 -10.65
C THR A 78 21.71 49.54 -11.91
N PRO A 79 20.94 50.19 -12.80
CA PRO A 79 20.33 49.52 -13.94
C PRO A 79 21.38 49.08 -14.97
N CYS A 80 21.00 48.09 -15.78
CA CYS A 80 21.83 47.49 -16.84
C CYS A 80 22.18 48.41 -18.02
N GLN A 81 21.87 49.71 -17.94
CA GLN A 81 22.06 50.62 -19.06
C GLN A 81 23.55 50.78 -19.40
N GLY A 82 23.97 50.22 -20.54
CA GLY A 82 25.35 50.26 -21.01
C GLY A 82 26.26 49.17 -20.45
N VAL A 83 25.73 48.20 -19.69
CA VAL A 83 26.47 47.02 -19.23
C VAL A 83 26.43 45.94 -20.31
N ASN A 84 27.59 45.57 -20.85
CA ASN A 84 27.72 44.37 -21.66
C ASN A 84 28.12 43.20 -20.76
N CYS A 85 27.25 42.19 -20.66
CA CYS A 85 27.46 41.00 -19.84
C CYS A 85 27.88 39.76 -20.65
N ASP A 86 28.11 39.92 -21.95
CA ASP A 86 28.64 38.84 -22.79
C ASP A 86 30.03 38.39 -22.29
N ASP A 87 30.13 37.17 -21.78
CA ASP A 87 31.40 36.57 -21.33
C ASP A 87 32.17 35.87 -22.46
N GLY A 88 31.57 35.83 -23.66
CA GLY A 88 32.14 35.20 -24.84
C GLY A 88 32.08 33.68 -24.84
N ASP A 89 31.40 33.04 -23.87
CA ASP A 89 31.12 31.60 -23.87
C ASP A 89 29.80 31.31 -24.62
N PRO A 90 29.83 30.64 -25.78
CA PRO A 90 28.60 30.28 -26.49
C PRO A 90 27.67 29.32 -25.73
N CYS A 91 28.17 28.70 -24.66
CA CYS A 91 27.47 27.77 -23.80
C CYS A 91 26.92 28.40 -22.51
N THR A 92 26.95 29.73 -22.40
CA THR A 92 26.26 30.47 -21.34
C THR A 92 25.08 31.24 -21.91
N MET A 93 24.11 31.52 -21.04
CA MET A 93 23.09 32.53 -21.23
C MET A 93 23.43 33.69 -20.33
N ASP A 94 23.83 34.79 -20.97
CA ASP A 94 24.31 35.98 -20.29
C ASP A 94 23.22 37.02 -20.19
N TYR A 95 23.01 37.49 -18.97
CA TYR A 95 22.07 38.57 -18.72
C TYR A 95 22.51 39.41 -17.54
N CYS A 96 22.16 40.67 -17.59
CA CYS A 96 22.41 41.60 -16.52
C CYS A 96 21.25 41.54 -15.51
N ASN A 97 21.56 41.53 -14.22
CA ASN A 97 20.56 41.67 -13.17
C ASN A 97 19.98 43.09 -13.22
N PRO A 98 18.66 43.26 -13.44
CA PRO A 98 18.07 44.57 -13.67
C PRO A 98 18.14 45.52 -12.47
N TYR A 99 18.30 45.00 -11.25
CA TYR A 99 18.34 45.78 -10.01
C TYR A 99 19.78 46.12 -9.58
N THR A 100 20.70 45.17 -9.71
CA THR A 100 22.09 45.33 -9.23
C THR A 100 23.09 45.70 -10.31
N GLY A 101 22.74 45.54 -11.59
CA GLY A 101 23.65 45.75 -12.72
C GLY A 101 24.71 44.66 -12.85
N ALA A 102 24.66 43.62 -12.01
CA ALA A 102 25.64 42.54 -12.00
C ALA A 102 25.39 41.56 -13.16
N CYS A 103 26.46 41.12 -13.82
CA CYS A 103 26.38 40.12 -14.88
C CYS A 103 26.20 38.71 -14.32
N ILE A 104 25.27 37.96 -14.93
CA ILE A 104 24.94 36.58 -14.60
C ILE A 104 25.11 35.76 -15.88
N HIS A 105 25.88 34.68 -15.77
CA HIS A 105 26.24 33.79 -16.87
C HIS A 105 25.79 32.39 -16.47
N LYS A 106 24.67 31.94 -17.02
CA LYS A 106 24.09 30.63 -16.66
C LYS A 106 24.47 29.59 -17.70
N PRO A 107 24.94 28.39 -17.31
CA PRO A 107 25.13 27.30 -18.26
C PRO A 107 23.85 27.07 -19.08
N LYS A 108 24.01 26.99 -20.39
CA LYS A 108 22.94 26.66 -21.32
C LYS A 108 22.49 25.23 -21.06
N ASN A 109 21.19 25.04 -20.85
CA ASN A 109 20.64 23.70 -20.72
C ASN A 109 20.59 23.03 -22.09
N CYS A 110 21.29 21.91 -22.23
CA CYS A 110 21.30 21.07 -23.44
C CYS A 110 20.67 19.70 -23.21
N ASP A 111 19.93 19.50 -22.11
CA ASP A 111 19.15 18.29 -21.84
C ASP A 111 18.06 18.09 -22.91
N ASP A 112 18.07 16.97 -23.65
CA ASP A 112 17.01 16.58 -24.60
C ASP A 112 15.92 15.69 -23.99
N GLY A 113 16.07 15.30 -22.72
CA GLY A 113 15.14 14.45 -22.00
C GLY A 113 15.26 12.96 -22.31
N ASP A 114 16.23 12.53 -23.12
CA ASP A 114 16.53 11.11 -23.34
C ASP A 114 17.56 10.63 -22.29
N PRO A 115 17.22 9.67 -21.41
CA PRO A 115 18.16 9.19 -20.39
C PRO A 115 19.36 8.42 -20.98
N CYS A 116 19.34 8.09 -22.28
CA CYS A 116 20.40 7.40 -22.98
C CYS A 116 21.22 8.30 -23.91
N THR A 117 21.13 9.61 -23.76
CA THR A 117 22.01 10.57 -24.41
C THR A 117 22.96 11.19 -23.39
N ILE A 118 24.20 11.43 -23.82
CA ILE A 118 25.15 12.29 -23.13
C ILE A 118 25.04 13.66 -23.79
N ASP A 119 24.43 14.56 -23.04
CA ASP A 119 24.15 15.91 -23.48
C ASP A 119 25.28 16.87 -23.14
N SER A 120 25.66 17.65 -24.14
CA SER A 120 26.76 18.60 -24.01
C SER A 120 26.54 19.81 -24.91
N CYS A 121 27.05 20.95 -24.49
CA CYS A 121 27.11 22.12 -25.33
C CYS A 121 28.45 22.18 -26.07
N ASN A 122 28.43 22.50 -27.36
CA ASN A 122 29.63 22.72 -28.15
C ASN A 122 30.30 24.05 -27.76
N PRO A 123 31.53 24.05 -27.21
CA PRO A 123 32.18 25.26 -26.70
C PRO A 123 32.55 26.28 -27.78
N TYR A 124 32.50 25.91 -29.06
CA TYR A 124 32.83 26.81 -30.17
C TYR A 124 31.61 27.39 -30.88
N THR A 125 30.48 26.68 -30.85
CA THR A 125 29.28 27.07 -31.61
C THR A 125 28.06 27.33 -30.75
N GLY A 126 28.07 26.93 -29.48
CA GLY A 126 26.92 27.01 -28.58
C GLY A 126 25.79 26.04 -28.94
N ALA A 127 25.99 25.14 -29.91
CA ALA A 127 25.00 24.14 -30.30
C ALA A 127 24.96 22.99 -29.30
N CYS A 128 23.77 22.49 -28.99
CA CYS A 128 23.60 21.28 -28.17
C CYS A 128 23.95 20.04 -28.98
N ILE A 129 24.61 19.09 -28.32
CA ILE A 129 25.06 17.81 -28.86
C ILE A 129 24.55 16.71 -27.93
N HIS A 130 23.78 15.79 -28.50
CA HIS A 130 23.19 14.64 -27.81
C HIS A 130 23.81 13.37 -28.40
N LYS A 131 24.66 12.67 -27.64
CA LYS A 131 25.35 11.46 -28.13
C LYS A 131 24.77 10.22 -27.46
N PRO A 132 24.41 9.16 -28.20
CA PRO A 132 24.00 7.90 -27.59
C PRO A 132 25.06 7.39 -26.62
N ASP A 133 24.66 7.08 -25.38
CA ASP A 133 25.52 6.42 -24.40
C ASP A 133 25.58 4.91 -24.68
N PRO A 134 26.74 4.36 -25.07
CA PRO A 134 26.89 2.94 -25.38
C PRO A 134 26.74 2.00 -24.17
N ASN A 135 26.72 2.54 -22.94
CA ASN A 135 26.49 1.77 -21.72
C ASN A 135 25.11 2.05 -21.11
N CYS A 136 24.26 2.82 -21.78
CA CYS A 136 22.92 3.05 -21.28
C CYS A 136 22.11 1.77 -21.29
N ASN A 137 21.56 1.44 -20.14
CA ASN A 137 20.46 0.52 -20.01
C ASN A 137 19.29 1.33 -19.42
N PRO A 138 18.30 1.74 -20.23
CA PRO A 138 17.13 2.46 -19.75
C PRO A 138 16.39 1.74 -18.62
N CYS A 139 16.54 0.41 -18.55
CA CYS A 139 15.89 -0.45 -17.58
C CYS A 139 16.73 -0.68 -16.31
N TYR A 140 17.94 -0.13 -16.20
CA TYR A 140 18.76 -0.31 -15.01
C TYR A 140 18.13 0.42 -13.81
N GLY A 141 17.65 -0.36 -12.83
CA GLY A 141 17.00 0.16 -11.63
C GLY A 141 15.51 0.49 -11.81
N VAL A 142 14.91 0.22 -12.97
CA VAL A 142 13.47 0.36 -13.20
C VAL A 142 12.76 -0.89 -12.68
N ASN A 143 11.84 -0.71 -11.72
CA ASN A 143 10.91 -1.75 -11.32
C ASN A 143 9.60 -1.54 -12.10
N CYS A 144 9.24 -2.51 -12.94
CA CYS A 144 8.00 -2.49 -13.70
C CYS A 144 6.91 -3.39 -13.11
N ASP A 145 7.07 -3.89 -11.90
CA ASP A 145 6.00 -4.62 -11.20
C ASP A 145 4.81 -3.66 -10.92
N ASP A 146 3.65 -3.89 -11.55
CA ASP A 146 2.42 -3.13 -11.29
C ASP A 146 1.58 -3.72 -10.15
N GLY A 147 2.03 -4.84 -9.58
CA GLY A 147 1.31 -5.57 -8.55
C GLY A 147 0.09 -6.33 -9.06
N ASP A 148 -0.17 -6.39 -10.36
CA ASP A 148 -1.21 -7.24 -10.94
C ASP A 148 -0.62 -8.62 -11.27
N PRO A 149 -0.99 -9.70 -10.54
CA PRO A 149 -0.50 -11.05 -10.84
C PRO A 149 -0.95 -11.58 -12.21
N CYS A 150 -1.87 -10.89 -12.89
CA CYS A 150 -2.34 -11.20 -14.23
C CYS A 150 -1.69 -10.39 -15.35
N THR A 151 -0.64 -9.64 -15.07
CA THR A 151 0.18 -8.97 -16.10
C THR A 151 1.55 -9.65 -16.19
N ILE A 152 2.16 -9.53 -17.37
CA ILE A 152 3.58 -9.79 -17.59
C ILE A 152 4.22 -8.43 -17.72
N ASP A 153 5.02 -8.13 -16.71
CA ASP A 153 5.68 -6.85 -16.55
C ASP A 153 7.07 -6.86 -17.18
N SER A 154 7.32 -5.85 -17.99
CA SER A 154 8.59 -5.70 -18.69
C SER A 154 8.94 -4.23 -18.82
N CYS A 155 10.24 -3.96 -18.85
CA CYS A 155 10.74 -2.65 -19.24
C CYS A 155 11.06 -2.67 -20.73
N ASP A 156 10.57 -1.68 -21.47
CA ASP A 156 10.93 -1.48 -22.87
C ASP A 156 12.43 -1.14 -22.95
N PRO A 157 13.25 -1.98 -23.61
CA PRO A 157 14.69 -1.81 -23.65
C PRO A 157 15.16 -0.60 -24.47
N TYR A 158 14.26 0.08 -25.19
CA TYR A 158 14.57 1.28 -25.97
C TYR A 158 14.14 2.57 -25.28
N THR A 159 13.08 2.53 -24.48
CA THR A 159 12.50 3.74 -23.88
C THR A 159 12.60 3.78 -22.36
N GLY A 160 12.85 2.65 -21.70
CA GLY A 160 12.84 2.55 -20.24
C GLY A 160 11.44 2.58 -19.62
N TYR A 161 10.38 2.66 -20.43
CA TYR A 161 9.01 2.64 -19.94
C TYR A 161 8.54 1.23 -19.59
N CYS A 162 7.69 1.16 -18.57
CA CYS A 162 7.06 -0.10 -18.18
C CYS A 162 5.92 -0.48 -19.14
N VAL A 163 5.90 -1.75 -19.48
CA VAL A 163 4.93 -2.40 -20.35
C VAL A 163 4.35 -3.58 -19.58
N HIS A 164 3.05 -3.51 -19.34
CA HIS A 164 2.27 -4.52 -18.64
C HIS A 164 1.34 -5.18 -19.65
N THR A 165 1.59 -6.45 -19.97
CA THR A 165 0.78 -7.19 -20.96
C THR A 165 -0.09 -8.22 -20.26
N PRO A 166 -1.38 -8.38 -20.62
CA PRO A 166 -2.23 -9.38 -19.99
C PRO A 166 -1.64 -10.79 -20.13
N ASN A 167 -1.53 -11.52 -19.01
CA ASN A 167 -1.13 -12.92 -18.98
C ASN A 167 -2.33 -13.78 -19.41
N PRO A 168 -2.30 -14.41 -20.61
CA PRO A 168 -3.42 -15.17 -21.13
C PRO A 168 -3.73 -16.44 -20.34
N ASN A 169 -2.83 -16.88 -19.46
CA ASN A 169 -2.98 -18.06 -18.61
C ASN A 169 -3.30 -17.71 -17.16
N CYS A 170 -3.63 -16.45 -16.86
CA CYS A 170 -3.93 -16.04 -15.50
C CYS A 170 -5.29 -16.62 -15.04
N GLN A 171 -5.23 -17.67 -14.22
CA GLN A 171 -6.35 -18.10 -13.40
C GLN A 171 -6.05 -17.73 -11.95
N LEU A 172 -6.75 -16.71 -11.44
CA LEU A 172 -6.63 -16.29 -10.05
C LEU A 172 -7.55 -17.10 -9.14
N ALA A 173 -7.03 -17.42 -7.96
CA ALA A 173 -7.82 -17.85 -6.83
C ALA A 173 -7.64 -16.83 -5.71
N CYS A 174 -8.73 -16.48 -5.03
CA CYS A 174 -8.75 -15.45 -4.01
C CYS A 174 -9.09 -16.03 -2.64
N SER A 175 -8.22 -15.79 -1.68
CA SER A 175 -8.47 -16.01 -0.26
C SER A 175 -8.24 -14.70 0.50
N PHE A 176 -8.66 -14.69 1.76
CA PHE A 176 -8.36 -13.62 2.70
C PHE A 176 -7.98 -14.20 4.04
N THR A 177 -7.07 -13.52 4.74
CA THR A 177 -6.67 -13.90 6.09
C THR A 177 -7.79 -13.76 7.13
N GLN A 178 -7.58 -14.37 8.29
CA GLN A 178 -8.42 -14.17 9.47
C GLN A 178 -8.59 -12.69 9.84
N GLY A 179 -7.55 -11.87 9.63
CA GLY A 179 -7.56 -10.44 9.94
C GLY A 179 -8.55 -9.67 9.08
N PHE A 180 -8.64 -10.00 7.80
CA PHE A 180 -9.64 -9.42 6.89
C PHE A 180 -11.06 -9.73 7.37
N TRP A 181 -11.39 -11.02 7.56
CA TRP A 181 -12.73 -11.45 7.97
C TRP A 181 -13.11 -10.99 9.39
N GLY A 182 -12.12 -10.81 10.27
CA GLY A 182 -12.29 -10.28 11.63
C GLY A 182 -12.46 -8.76 11.69
N ASN A 183 -12.26 -8.02 10.59
CA ASN A 183 -12.27 -6.57 10.57
C ASN A 183 -13.45 -6.02 9.76
N ALA A 184 -14.46 -5.47 10.47
CA ALA A 184 -15.62 -4.82 9.84
C ALA A 184 -15.25 -3.58 8.99
N GLY A 185 -14.11 -2.94 9.29
CA GLY A 185 -13.59 -1.79 8.56
C GLY A 185 -12.68 -2.15 7.37
N GLY A 186 -12.45 -3.45 7.12
CA GLY A 186 -11.71 -3.89 5.94
C GLY A 186 -12.50 -3.65 4.64
N SER A 187 -11.78 -3.58 3.53
CA SER A 187 -12.38 -3.48 2.20
C SER A 187 -11.51 -4.13 1.15
N PHE A 188 -12.12 -4.72 0.14
CA PHE A 188 -11.46 -5.27 -1.04
C PHE A 188 -12.29 -4.93 -2.28
N ASN A 189 -11.64 -4.48 -3.36
CA ASN A 189 -12.31 -4.10 -4.62
C ASN A 189 -13.52 -3.17 -4.45
N GLY A 190 -13.43 -2.19 -3.54
CA GLY A 190 -14.49 -1.22 -3.28
C GLY A 190 -15.70 -1.75 -2.51
N GLN A 191 -15.67 -3.01 -2.05
CA GLN A 191 -16.67 -3.57 -1.13
C GLN A 191 -16.08 -3.69 0.27
N THR A 192 -16.86 -3.34 1.30
CA THR A 192 -16.44 -3.55 2.70
C THR A 192 -16.53 -5.03 3.06
N THR A 193 -15.73 -5.48 4.04
CA THR A 193 -15.81 -6.85 4.56
C THR A 193 -17.25 -7.19 5.00
N THR A 194 -17.97 -6.22 5.56
CA THR A 194 -19.40 -6.35 5.91
C THR A 194 -20.29 -6.65 4.70
N GLN A 195 -20.12 -5.92 3.60
CA GLN A 195 -20.89 -6.16 2.37
C GLN A 195 -20.57 -7.54 1.77
N ILE A 196 -19.29 -7.92 1.78
CA ILE A 196 -18.85 -9.24 1.29
C ILE A 196 -19.46 -10.35 2.15
N LEU A 197 -19.34 -10.27 3.48
CA LEU A 197 -19.93 -11.24 4.42
C LEU A 197 -21.45 -11.34 4.27
N GLN A 198 -22.15 -10.22 4.12
CA GLN A 198 -23.58 -10.22 3.84
C GLN A 198 -23.90 -10.98 2.55
N SER A 199 -23.13 -10.75 1.48
CA SER A 199 -23.32 -11.44 0.21
C SER A 199 -23.09 -12.95 0.34
N ILE A 200 -21.93 -13.39 0.83
CA ILE A 200 -21.56 -14.81 0.84
C ILE A 200 -22.37 -15.65 1.84
N LEU A 201 -22.88 -15.03 2.92
CA LEU A 201 -23.75 -15.70 3.90
C LEU A 201 -25.23 -15.69 3.52
N SER A 202 -25.63 -14.94 2.48
CA SER A 202 -27.01 -15.01 1.96
C SER A 202 -27.33 -16.39 1.37
N ASN A 203 -26.32 -17.13 0.94
CA ASN A 203 -26.42 -18.52 0.44
C ASN A 203 -26.58 -19.56 1.55
N GLY A 204 -26.49 -19.16 2.82
CA GLY A 204 -26.63 -20.03 3.99
C GLY A 204 -25.65 -19.68 5.10
N PRO A 205 -25.90 -20.16 6.33
CA PRO A 205 -25.05 -19.87 7.48
C PRO A 205 -23.63 -20.40 7.25
N LEU A 206 -22.62 -19.74 7.83
CA LEU A 206 -21.28 -20.29 7.97
C LEU A 206 -21.38 -21.49 8.93
N VAL A 207 -20.90 -22.65 8.49
CA VAL A 207 -20.86 -23.86 9.32
C VAL A 207 -19.44 -24.39 9.30
N THR A 208 -18.84 -24.54 10.47
CA THR A 208 -17.53 -25.17 10.67
C THR A 208 -17.64 -26.32 11.66
N GLY A 209 -17.00 -27.44 11.36
CA GLY A 209 -17.26 -28.73 11.98
C GLY A 209 -18.30 -29.54 11.20
N VAL A 210 -18.89 -30.55 11.83
CA VAL A 210 -19.89 -31.43 11.22
C VAL A 210 -21.14 -31.45 12.10
N VAL A 211 -22.26 -30.99 11.54
CA VAL A 211 -23.56 -30.98 12.20
C VAL A 211 -23.98 -32.41 12.58
N GLY A 212 -24.52 -32.58 13.77
CA GLY A 212 -24.82 -33.88 14.38
C GLY A 212 -23.62 -34.50 15.10
N TYR A 213 -22.44 -33.88 15.03
CA TYR A 213 -21.26 -34.24 15.82
C TYR A 213 -20.85 -33.05 16.68
N ARG A 214 -20.01 -32.17 16.13
CA ARG A 214 -19.54 -30.96 16.79
C ARG A 214 -19.38 -29.89 15.73
N SER A 215 -20.11 -28.79 15.87
CA SER A 215 -20.08 -27.70 14.89
C SER A 215 -20.32 -26.33 15.51
N VAL A 216 -19.90 -25.29 14.80
CA VAL A 216 -20.18 -23.89 15.07
C VAL A 216 -20.86 -23.33 13.84
N THR A 217 -22.04 -22.74 14.05
CA THR A 217 -22.89 -22.18 13.00
C THR A 217 -23.13 -20.71 13.26
N ILE A 218 -22.87 -19.86 12.26
CA ILE A 218 -23.10 -18.41 12.29
C ILE A 218 -23.96 -18.03 11.10
N SER A 219 -25.19 -17.58 11.33
CA SER A 219 -26.07 -17.10 10.26
C SER A 219 -25.70 -15.68 9.81
N GLN A 220 -26.17 -15.27 8.64
CA GLN A 220 -26.01 -13.91 8.13
C GLN A 220 -26.47 -12.85 9.14
N ALA A 221 -27.57 -13.10 9.86
CA ALA A 221 -28.09 -12.19 10.90
C ALA A 221 -27.13 -12.00 12.09
N ASN A 222 -26.17 -12.90 12.27
CA ASN A 222 -25.19 -12.90 13.35
C ASN A 222 -23.75 -12.67 12.83
N LEU A 223 -23.58 -12.08 11.64
CA LEU A 223 -22.25 -11.87 11.03
C LEU A 223 -21.28 -11.09 11.94
N GLN A 224 -21.79 -10.24 12.84
CA GLN A 224 -20.97 -9.51 13.82
C GLN A 224 -20.11 -10.46 14.67
N CYS A 225 -20.61 -11.68 14.92
CA CYS A 225 -19.85 -12.69 15.66
C CYS A 225 -18.62 -13.19 14.90
N ILE A 226 -18.53 -13.00 13.58
CA ILE A 226 -17.32 -13.30 12.81
C ILE A 226 -16.20 -12.32 13.21
N TYR A 227 -16.53 -11.02 13.37
CA TYR A 227 -15.58 -10.00 13.81
C TYR A 227 -15.09 -10.21 15.24
N GLU A 228 -15.97 -10.70 16.11
CA GLU A 228 -15.62 -10.96 17.52
C GLU A 228 -14.78 -12.23 17.68
N LEU A 229 -15.05 -13.26 16.86
CA LEU A 229 -14.37 -14.54 16.96
C LEU A 229 -13.01 -14.57 16.24
N LEU A 230 -12.85 -13.78 15.17
CA LEU A 230 -11.62 -13.73 14.35
C LEU A 230 -10.82 -12.43 14.59
N PRO A 231 -9.47 -12.48 14.51
CA PRO A 231 -8.64 -13.68 14.36
C PRO A 231 -8.63 -14.53 15.63
N GLY A 232 -8.60 -15.85 15.46
CA GLY A 232 -8.46 -16.78 16.58
C GLY A 232 -7.00 -17.17 16.82
N GLY A 233 -6.74 -17.82 17.96
CA GLY A 233 -5.38 -18.20 18.37
C GLY A 233 -5.32 -19.48 19.19
N GLY A 234 -4.21 -19.70 19.88
CA GLY A 234 -4.03 -20.87 20.75
C GLY A 234 -3.70 -22.15 19.99
N ASN A 235 -3.84 -23.29 20.68
CA ASN A 235 -3.48 -24.58 20.12
C ASN A 235 -4.52 -25.09 19.12
N ALA A 236 -4.04 -25.64 18.00
CA ALA A 236 -4.91 -26.36 17.07
C ALA A 236 -5.45 -27.61 17.77
N SER A 237 -6.78 -27.73 17.83
CA SER A 237 -7.44 -28.86 18.50
C SER A 237 -8.80 -29.15 17.88
N ALA A 238 -9.25 -30.41 17.99
CA ALA A 238 -10.65 -30.72 17.75
C ALA A 238 -11.54 -29.99 18.77
N LEU A 239 -12.78 -29.73 18.41
CA LEU A 239 -13.75 -29.11 19.32
C LEU A 239 -13.94 -30.03 20.56
N PRO A 240 -14.14 -29.47 21.77
CA PRO A 240 -14.38 -30.26 22.98
C PRO A 240 -15.46 -31.35 22.78
N THR A 241 -15.32 -32.48 23.47
CA THR A 241 -16.23 -33.63 23.29
C THR A 241 -17.67 -33.32 23.72
N ASN A 242 -17.88 -32.31 24.55
CA ASN A 242 -19.18 -31.83 25.02
C ASN A 242 -19.71 -30.61 24.24
N THR A 243 -19.11 -30.24 23.11
CA THR A 243 -19.52 -29.05 22.34
C THR A 243 -20.91 -29.19 21.72
N GLY A 244 -21.23 -30.36 21.12
CA GLY A 244 -22.43 -30.49 20.28
C GLY A 244 -22.43 -29.49 19.12
N ASP A 245 -23.62 -29.11 18.66
CA ASP A 245 -23.79 -28.10 17.61
C ASP A 245 -24.14 -26.74 18.21
N ILE A 246 -23.25 -25.76 18.05
CA ILE A 246 -23.40 -24.40 18.55
C ILE A 246 -23.98 -23.51 17.45
N ASN A 247 -25.09 -22.84 17.76
CA ASN A 247 -25.60 -21.73 16.95
C ASN A 247 -25.21 -20.41 17.63
N VAL A 248 -24.22 -19.71 17.09
CA VAL A 248 -23.71 -18.47 17.67
C VAL A 248 -24.70 -17.34 17.44
N GLN A 249 -25.02 -16.59 18.48
CA GLN A 249 -25.98 -15.49 18.43
C GLN A 249 -25.36 -14.20 18.99
N ALA A 250 -25.63 -13.08 18.32
CA ALA A 250 -25.37 -11.75 18.84
C ALA A 250 -26.32 -11.44 20.02
N PRO A 251 -25.95 -10.54 20.96
CA PRO A 251 -24.73 -9.73 20.97
C PRO A 251 -23.53 -10.39 21.68
N ASN A 252 -23.70 -11.58 22.26
CA ASN A 252 -22.66 -12.17 23.12
C ASN A 252 -21.70 -13.09 22.37
N CYS A 253 -22.06 -13.52 21.17
CA CYS A 253 -21.26 -14.34 20.25
C CYS A 253 -20.55 -15.54 20.89
N SER A 254 -21.20 -16.13 21.90
CA SER A 254 -20.60 -17.18 22.72
C SER A 254 -20.44 -18.48 21.93
N VAL A 255 -19.26 -19.08 22.07
CA VAL A 255 -18.91 -20.40 21.52
C VAL A 255 -18.69 -21.45 22.61
N ALA A 256 -19.15 -21.20 23.85
CA ALA A 256 -19.01 -22.16 24.94
C ALA A 256 -19.61 -23.53 24.58
N PRO A 257 -18.94 -24.66 24.91
CA PRO A 257 -17.78 -24.80 25.80
C PRO A 257 -16.40 -24.65 25.12
N ILE A 258 -16.33 -24.14 23.89
CA ILE A 258 -15.05 -23.85 23.22
C ILE A 258 -14.36 -22.70 23.98
N PRO A 259 -13.06 -22.83 24.34
CA PRO A 259 -12.34 -21.75 24.99
C PRO A 259 -12.25 -20.48 24.13
N SER A 260 -12.42 -19.33 24.77
CA SER A 260 -12.22 -18.00 24.19
C SER A 260 -11.29 -17.18 25.07
N TYR A 261 -10.58 -16.23 24.46
CA TYR A 261 -9.83 -15.20 25.16
C TYR A 261 -10.78 -14.19 25.84
N SER A 262 -10.23 -13.34 26.70
CA SER A 262 -11.00 -12.31 27.41
C SER A 262 -11.64 -11.26 26.50
N ASP A 263 -11.14 -11.11 25.28
CA ASP A 263 -11.67 -10.22 24.24
C ASP A 263 -12.72 -10.89 23.34
N GLY A 264 -13.13 -12.13 23.63
CA GLY A 264 -14.14 -12.88 22.89
C GLY A 264 -13.59 -13.75 21.76
N ARG A 265 -12.35 -13.50 21.31
CA ARG A 265 -11.72 -14.26 20.22
C ARG A 265 -11.60 -15.73 20.57
N VAL A 266 -11.76 -16.59 19.56
CA VAL A 266 -11.71 -18.03 19.79
C VAL A 266 -10.28 -18.50 20.09
N GLN A 267 -10.11 -19.27 21.16
CA GLN A 267 -8.83 -19.88 21.54
C GLN A 267 -8.70 -21.28 20.94
N ASN A 268 -8.90 -21.36 19.62
CA ASN A 268 -8.62 -22.56 18.83
C ASN A 268 -8.26 -22.13 17.39
N ILE A 269 -6.96 -22.13 17.06
CA ILE A 269 -6.47 -21.69 15.75
C ILE A 269 -7.01 -22.54 14.60
N LEU A 270 -7.24 -23.84 14.82
CA LEU A 270 -7.82 -24.70 13.77
C LEU A 270 -9.25 -24.28 13.45
N LEU A 271 -10.05 -23.95 14.46
CA LEU A 271 -11.41 -23.46 14.24
C LEU A 271 -11.38 -22.13 13.46
N ALA A 272 -10.52 -21.20 13.86
CA ALA A 272 -10.41 -19.90 13.22
C ALA A 272 -9.91 -19.97 11.77
N GLN A 273 -8.89 -20.79 11.49
CA GLN A 273 -8.39 -21.03 10.14
C GLN A 273 -9.42 -21.76 9.27
N THR A 274 -10.18 -22.70 9.84
CA THR A 274 -11.24 -23.40 9.09
C THR A 274 -12.43 -22.48 8.79
N MET A 275 -12.81 -21.60 9.72
CA MET A 275 -13.81 -20.55 9.46
C MET A 275 -13.36 -19.63 8.33
N THR A 276 -12.10 -19.24 8.34
CA THR A 276 -11.47 -18.41 7.30
C THR A 276 -11.52 -19.10 5.95
N LEU A 277 -11.09 -20.36 5.86
CA LEU A 277 -11.14 -21.10 4.60
C LEU A 277 -12.58 -21.31 4.12
N ALA A 278 -13.51 -21.58 5.03
CA ALA A 278 -14.94 -21.71 4.70
C ALA A 278 -15.54 -20.42 4.13
N LEU A 279 -15.08 -19.25 4.57
CA LEU A 279 -15.46 -17.96 3.99
C LEU A 279 -14.79 -17.75 2.63
N ASN A 280 -13.50 -18.07 2.51
CA ASN A 280 -12.74 -17.93 1.26
C ASN A 280 -13.32 -18.77 0.11
N VAL A 281 -13.63 -20.05 0.34
CA VAL A 281 -14.24 -20.90 -0.71
C VAL A 281 -15.66 -20.49 -1.09
N ARG A 282 -16.35 -19.69 -0.25
CA ARG A 282 -17.66 -19.11 -0.57
C ARG A 282 -17.53 -17.80 -1.33
N TYR A 283 -16.48 -17.04 -1.04
CA TYR A 283 -16.16 -15.82 -1.76
C TYR A 283 -15.73 -16.14 -3.20
N ASP A 284 -14.82 -17.10 -3.35
CA ASP A 284 -14.29 -17.49 -4.65
C ASP A 284 -14.49 -18.99 -4.96
N PRO A 285 -15.44 -19.31 -5.86
CA PRO A 285 -15.63 -20.67 -6.35
C PRO A 285 -14.42 -21.26 -7.08
N ASN A 286 -13.52 -20.44 -7.65
CA ASN A 286 -12.30 -20.95 -8.30
C ASN A 286 -11.35 -21.50 -7.25
N LEU A 287 -11.17 -20.80 -6.13
CA LEU A 287 -10.43 -21.33 -4.98
C LEU A 287 -11.03 -22.64 -4.49
N ALA A 288 -12.35 -22.74 -4.34
CA ALA A 288 -13.01 -23.96 -3.87
C ALA A 288 -12.68 -25.19 -4.74
N ASN A 289 -12.70 -25.02 -6.05
CA ASN A 289 -12.51 -26.09 -7.03
C ASN A 289 -11.04 -26.31 -7.41
N LEU A 290 -10.12 -25.48 -6.92
CA LEU A 290 -8.69 -25.57 -7.21
C LEU A 290 -8.14 -26.94 -6.76
N PRO A 291 -7.60 -27.75 -7.68
CA PRO A 291 -6.86 -28.95 -7.31
C PRO A 291 -5.65 -28.57 -6.45
N LEU A 292 -5.39 -29.28 -5.36
CA LEU A 292 -4.23 -29.01 -4.50
C LEU A 292 -2.90 -29.19 -5.23
N SER A 293 -2.86 -29.97 -6.32
CA SER A 293 -1.71 -30.08 -7.23
C SER A 293 -1.38 -28.79 -7.97
N ASP A 294 -2.39 -27.94 -8.16
CA ASP A 294 -2.31 -26.74 -9.00
C ASP A 294 -2.18 -25.48 -8.11
N ALA A 295 -2.08 -25.66 -6.79
CA ALA A 295 -2.10 -24.56 -5.82
C ALA A 295 -0.74 -23.85 -5.63
N CYS A 296 0.28 -24.12 -6.45
CA CYS A 296 1.63 -23.54 -6.36
C CYS A 296 2.34 -23.67 -4.99
N VAL A 297 1.81 -24.48 -4.08
CA VAL A 297 2.30 -24.67 -2.71
C VAL A 297 2.39 -26.16 -2.38
N SER A 298 3.19 -26.48 -1.37
CA SER A 298 3.30 -27.84 -0.88
C SER A 298 2.42 -28.06 0.35
N PHE A 299 1.79 -29.23 0.42
CA PHE A 299 0.94 -29.64 1.53
C PHE A 299 1.59 -30.78 2.34
N PRO A 300 1.34 -30.88 3.66
CA PRO A 300 1.80 -32.01 4.45
C PRO A 300 1.31 -33.34 3.87
N TRP A 301 2.24 -34.27 3.64
CA TRP A 301 1.91 -35.57 3.02
C TRP A 301 0.87 -36.38 3.80
N SER A 302 0.88 -36.28 5.14
CA SER A 302 -0.14 -36.92 5.99
C SER A 302 -1.55 -36.35 5.80
N VAL A 303 -1.67 -35.10 5.36
CA VAL A 303 -2.97 -34.50 4.97
C VAL A 303 -3.36 -35.05 3.60
N LEU A 304 -2.47 -35.00 2.60
CA LEU A 304 -2.76 -35.50 1.26
C LEU A 304 -3.22 -36.97 1.25
N ASN A 305 -2.61 -37.83 2.05
CA ASN A 305 -3.01 -39.24 2.20
C ASN A 305 -4.38 -39.45 2.86
N SER A 306 -4.90 -38.44 3.56
CA SER A 306 -6.20 -38.50 4.21
C SER A 306 -7.34 -37.93 3.35
N LEU A 307 -7.01 -37.40 2.17
CA LEU A 307 -7.92 -36.81 1.20
C LEU A 307 -8.22 -37.79 0.03
N PRO A 308 -9.30 -37.56 -0.74
CA PRO A 308 -9.55 -38.34 -1.96
C PRO A 308 -8.46 -38.14 -3.03
N ALA A 309 -8.47 -38.99 -4.06
CA ALA A 309 -7.59 -38.82 -5.22
C ALA A 309 -7.90 -37.50 -5.95
N ASN A 310 -6.86 -36.79 -6.37
CA ASN A 310 -6.93 -35.45 -6.97
C ASN A 310 -7.72 -34.47 -6.09
N PRO A 311 -7.28 -34.25 -4.84
CA PRO A 311 -8.05 -33.46 -3.89
C PRO A 311 -8.09 -31.98 -4.29
N THR A 312 -9.19 -31.33 -3.97
CA THR A 312 -9.38 -29.88 -4.11
C THR A 312 -9.24 -29.15 -2.77
N VAL A 313 -9.22 -27.81 -2.81
CA VAL A 313 -9.33 -26.99 -1.60
C VAL A 313 -10.64 -27.26 -0.85
N LEU A 314 -11.74 -27.53 -1.55
CA LEU A 314 -13.00 -27.91 -0.91
C LEU A 314 -12.88 -29.26 -0.16
N ASP A 315 -12.14 -30.23 -0.70
CA ASP A 315 -11.86 -31.49 0.00
C ASP A 315 -11.01 -31.26 1.26
N LEU A 316 -10.02 -30.36 1.18
CA LEU A 316 -9.22 -29.94 2.34
C LEU A 316 -10.10 -29.31 3.43
N LEU A 317 -11.02 -28.42 3.06
CA LEU A 317 -11.97 -27.80 3.98
C LEU A 317 -12.89 -28.85 4.62
N ASN A 318 -13.45 -29.76 3.83
CA ASN A 318 -14.31 -30.84 4.33
C ASN A 318 -13.56 -31.73 5.33
N HIS A 319 -12.29 -32.01 5.06
CA HIS A 319 -11.45 -32.77 5.98
C HIS A 319 -11.11 -32.00 7.26
N ALA A 320 -10.78 -30.71 7.16
CA ALA A 320 -10.59 -29.84 8.33
C ALA A 320 -11.83 -29.80 9.23
N ASN A 321 -13.02 -29.70 8.65
CA ASN A 321 -14.30 -29.80 9.37
C ASN A 321 -14.47 -31.14 10.09
N ARG A 322 -14.05 -32.26 9.48
CA ARG A 322 -14.07 -33.58 10.14
C ARG A 322 -13.06 -33.70 11.29
N VAL A 323 -11.88 -33.08 11.17
CA VAL A 323 -10.88 -33.04 12.25
C VAL A 323 -11.39 -32.16 13.40
N LEU A 324 -12.00 -31.00 13.11
CA LEU A 324 -12.66 -30.17 14.12
C LEU A 324 -13.77 -30.93 14.84
N ALA A 325 -14.60 -31.65 14.08
CA ALA A 325 -15.62 -32.52 14.64
C ALA A 325 -15.05 -33.78 15.32
N GLY A 326 -13.72 -33.96 15.31
CA GLY A 326 -12.94 -35.09 15.84
C GLY A 326 -13.45 -36.45 15.40
N ILE A 327 -13.85 -36.55 14.13
CA ILE A 327 -14.24 -37.78 13.43
C ILE A 327 -13.30 -38.13 12.27
N ALA A 328 -12.12 -37.49 12.24
CA ALA A 328 -11.03 -37.80 11.33
C ALA A 328 -9.72 -37.92 12.13
N ASN A 329 -8.84 -38.82 11.67
CA ASN A 329 -7.60 -39.19 12.36
C ASN A 329 -6.37 -38.43 11.83
N THR A 330 -6.51 -37.13 11.62
CA THR A 330 -5.41 -36.24 11.23
C THR A 330 -5.10 -35.30 12.37
N THR A 331 -3.81 -35.13 12.68
CA THR A 331 -3.37 -34.27 13.77
C THR A 331 -3.85 -32.82 13.54
N PRO A 332 -4.52 -32.19 14.52
CA PRO A 332 -5.04 -30.84 14.39
C PRO A 332 -4.02 -29.79 13.92
N SER A 333 -2.78 -29.85 14.41
CA SER A 333 -1.72 -28.92 13.98
C SER A 333 -1.33 -29.09 12.51
N THR A 334 -1.31 -30.33 12.00
CA THR A 334 -0.96 -30.62 10.60
C THR A 334 -2.04 -30.14 9.64
N ILE A 335 -3.32 -30.41 9.95
CA ILE A 335 -4.42 -29.91 9.11
C ILE A 335 -4.53 -28.38 9.22
N ASN A 336 -4.27 -27.79 10.39
CA ASN A 336 -4.21 -26.34 10.56
C ASN A 336 -3.16 -25.72 9.64
N ALA A 337 -1.96 -26.31 9.56
CA ALA A 337 -0.91 -25.83 8.67
C ALA A 337 -1.36 -25.86 7.20
N ALA A 338 -1.97 -26.96 6.74
CA ALA A 338 -2.46 -27.07 5.37
C ALA A 338 -3.55 -26.04 5.03
N VAL A 339 -4.50 -25.82 5.95
CA VAL A 339 -5.55 -24.80 5.79
C VAL A 339 -4.96 -23.39 5.78
N ALA A 340 -4.02 -23.10 6.70
CA ALA A 340 -3.33 -21.82 6.76
C ALA A 340 -2.57 -21.54 5.46
N THR A 341 -1.91 -22.53 4.87
CA THR A 341 -1.22 -22.38 3.57
C THR A 341 -2.15 -21.83 2.49
N VAL A 342 -3.39 -22.31 2.38
CA VAL A 342 -4.35 -21.80 1.39
C VAL A 342 -4.84 -20.38 1.73
N ASN A 343 -5.16 -20.15 3.01
CA ASN A 343 -5.65 -18.84 3.47
C ASN A 343 -4.60 -17.74 3.36
N GLU A 344 -3.32 -18.08 3.37
CA GLU A 344 -2.21 -17.12 3.34
C GLU A 344 -1.60 -16.98 1.95
N TYR A 345 -1.56 -18.04 1.13
CA TYR A 345 -0.95 -17.98 -0.20
C TYR A 345 -1.79 -17.19 -1.20
N PHE A 346 -3.11 -17.38 -1.18
CA PHE A 346 -4.03 -16.71 -2.09
C PHE A 346 -4.59 -15.40 -1.50
N ASP A 347 -4.00 -14.88 -0.41
CA ASP A 347 -4.44 -13.65 0.24
C ASP A 347 -4.42 -12.49 -0.78
N GLU A 348 -5.56 -11.81 -0.93
CA GLU A 348 -5.75 -10.75 -1.94
C GLU A 348 -5.57 -11.20 -3.41
N CYS A 349 -5.83 -12.48 -3.67
CA CYS A 349 -5.75 -13.15 -4.97
C CYS A 349 -4.33 -13.44 -5.45
N ALA A 350 -4.06 -14.71 -5.77
CA ALA A 350 -2.81 -15.14 -6.38
C ALA A 350 -3.06 -16.06 -7.58
N SER A 351 -2.07 -16.15 -8.47
CA SER A 351 -2.12 -17.02 -9.64
C SER A 351 -2.03 -18.49 -9.25
N THR A 352 -2.72 -19.33 -10.03
CA THR A 352 -2.68 -20.79 -9.88
C THR A 352 -1.66 -21.39 -10.85
N CYS A 353 -1.10 -22.53 -10.47
CA CYS A 353 -0.15 -23.28 -11.27
C CYS A 353 -0.93 -24.17 -12.23
N THR A 354 -1.46 -23.61 -13.30
CA THR A 354 -1.98 -24.47 -14.38
C THR A 354 -0.83 -25.31 -14.95
N ALA A 355 -1.10 -26.56 -15.32
CA ALA A 355 -0.15 -27.45 -15.99
C ALA A 355 0.33 -26.93 -17.38
N ALA A 356 0.01 -25.69 -17.75
CA ALA A 356 0.41 -24.98 -18.95
C ALA A 356 1.68 -24.13 -18.80
N ASN A 357 2.32 -24.10 -17.62
CA ASN A 357 3.74 -23.69 -17.51
C ASN A 357 4.72 -24.76 -18.05
N ALA A 358 4.21 -25.76 -18.79
CA ALA A 358 4.96 -26.89 -19.35
C ALA A 358 5.23 -26.79 -20.88
N SER A 359 5.39 -25.58 -21.42
CA SER A 359 5.94 -25.42 -22.79
C SER A 359 7.17 -24.51 -22.79
N GLY A 360 8.31 -25.11 -22.44
CA GLY A 360 9.64 -24.52 -22.63
C GLY A 360 10.71 -25.19 -21.77
N GLU A 361 11.17 -26.39 -22.18
CA GLU A 361 12.45 -27.09 -21.85
C GLU A 361 12.87 -27.12 -20.36
N GLU A 362 12.93 -28.22 -19.60
CA GLU A 362 13.35 -29.61 -19.85
C GLU A 362 12.66 -30.56 -18.83
N GLY A 363 12.63 -31.88 -19.12
CA GLY A 363 12.49 -32.93 -18.09
C GLY A 363 13.70 -33.88 -18.14
N PRO A 364 13.86 -34.92 -17.28
CA PRO A 364 13.09 -35.31 -16.09
C PRO A 364 13.93 -35.46 -14.80
N LEU A 365 13.26 -35.33 -13.64
CA LEU A 365 13.60 -35.87 -12.30
C LEU A 365 15.09 -36.07 -11.94
N ALA A 366 15.68 -35.04 -11.33
CA ALA A 366 16.54 -35.21 -10.17
C ALA A 366 15.95 -34.34 -9.07
N ALA A 367 15.67 -34.90 -7.89
CA ALA A 367 15.36 -34.08 -6.73
C ALA A 367 16.61 -33.27 -6.34
N PRO A 368 16.54 -31.92 -6.31
CA PRO A 368 17.46 -31.12 -5.55
C PRO A 368 16.74 -30.70 -4.25
N GLY A 369 17.44 -30.79 -3.13
CA GLY A 369 16.92 -30.27 -1.87
C GLY A 369 16.48 -28.81 -2.02
N LEU A 370 15.32 -28.51 -1.42
CA LEU A 370 14.95 -27.19 -0.91
C LEU A 370 15.36 -26.01 -1.81
N ASN A 371 14.69 -25.84 -2.95
CA ASN A 371 14.62 -24.55 -3.62
C ASN A 371 13.21 -23.98 -3.44
N ALA A 372 13.06 -23.19 -2.38
CA ALA A 372 11.97 -22.26 -2.21
C ALA A 372 12.24 -21.04 -3.11
N ALA A 373 11.40 -20.86 -4.13
CA ALA A 373 11.23 -19.63 -4.90
C ALA A 373 9.77 -19.66 -5.41
N ALA A 374 8.95 -18.61 -5.34
CA ALA A 374 9.17 -17.22 -4.99
C ALA A 374 8.00 -16.79 -4.09
N ALA A 375 8.30 -16.55 -2.82
CA ALA A 375 7.54 -15.58 -2.05
C ALA A 375 7.87 -14.20 -2.63
N SER A 376 6.89 -13.30 -2.69
CA SER A 376 7.10 -11.89 -3.03
C SER A 376 8.45 -11.41 -2.48
N ALA A 377 9.37 -11.01 -3.35
CA ALA A 377 10.52 -10.27 -2.91
C ALA A 377 10.01 -8.88 -2.51
N GLU A 378 9.47 -8.75 -1.29
CA GLU A 378 9.45 -7.44 -0.65
C GLU A 378 10.91 -6.96 -0.67
N GLN A 379 11.20 -5.94 -1.48
CA GLN A 379 12.42 -5.16 -1.27
C GLN A 379 12.32 -4.59 0.14
N GLY A 380 13.09 -5.14 1.06
CA GLY A 380 12.91 -4.85 2.47
C GLY A 380 13.07 -6.03 3.39
N PHE A 381 12.63 -5.82 4.61
CA PHE A 381 12.56 -6.83 5.66
C PHE A 381 11.14 -6.82 6.21
N ARG A 382 10.68 -7.91 6.81
CA ARG A 382 9.35 -7.97 7.43
C ARG A 382 9.43 -7.77 8.93
N LEU A 383 8.48 -7.02 9.47
CA LEU A 383 8.31 -6.77 10.90
C LEU A 383 7.00 -7.38 11.38
N TYR A 384 7.05 -8.22 12.42
CA TYR A 384 5.83 -8.75 13.03
C TYR A 384 6.06 -9.17 14.49
N PRO A 385 5.04 -9.12 15.35
CA PRO A 385 3.74 -8.50 15.11
C PRO A 385 3.85 -6.96 15.03
N ASN A 386 2.99 -6.33 14.23
CA ASN A 386 2.77 -4.89 14.23
C ASN A 386 1.25 -4.64 14.40
N PRO A 387 0.77 -4.11 15.55
CA PRO A 387 1.54 -3.54 16.66
C PRO A 387 2.34 -4.57 17.47
N ALA A 388 3.53 -4.18 17.92
CA ALA A 388 4.41 -4.97 18.80
C ALA A 388 4.07 -4.73 20.28
N SER A 389 4.03 -5.79 21.09
CA SER A 389 3.67 -5.71 22.52
C SER A 389 4.84 -5.91 23.49
N GLY A 390 6.08 -5.77 23.00
CA GLY A 390 7.30 -5.90 23.82
C GLY A 390 8.48 -6.54 23.07
N GLU A 391 8.19 -7.26 21.99
CA GLU A 391 9.17 -7.86 21.09
C GLU A 391 8.73 -7.67 19.65
N ILE A 392 9.67 -7.69 18.71
CA ILE A 392 9.40 -7.70 17.29
C ILE A 392 10.32 -8.68 16.58
N MET A 393 9.78 -9.42 15.61
CA MET A 393 10.51 -10.31 14.73
C MET A 393 10.86 -9.56 13.45
N VAL A 394 12.13 -9.60 13.09
CA VAL A 394 12.68 -8.98 11.89
C VAL A 394 13.10 -10.10 10.93
N SER A 395 12.30 -10.34 9.89
CA SER A 395 12.63 -11.33 8.88
C SER A 395 13.54 -10.72 7.82
N LEU A 396 14.77 -11.24 7.75
CA LEU A 396 15.83 -10.84 6.82
C LEU A 396 16.33 -12.04 6.00
N ARG A 397 15.47 -13.04 5.79
CA ARG A 397 15.86 -14.35 5.22
C ARG A 397 16.62 -14.23 3.89
N GLN A 398 16.27 -13.26 3.06
CA GLN A 398 16.93 -13.02 1.76
C GLN A 398 18.38 -12.48 1.88
N TYR A 399 18.81 -12.06 3.07
CA TYR A 399 20.14 -11.49 3.33
C TYR A 399 20.99 -12.38 4.26
N GLN A 400 20.65 -13.67 4.37
CA GLN A 400 21.36 -14.62 5.23
C GLN A 400 22.88 -14.63 4.93
N GLY A 401 23.69 -14.66 5.99
CA GLY A 401 25.15 -14.72 5.89
C GLY A 401 25.84 -13.38 5.61
N LEU A 402 25.09 -12.30 5.37
CA LEU A 402 25.65 -10.97 5.21
C LEU A 402 25.78 -10.25 6.57
N PRO A 403 26.81 -9.39 6.75
CA PRO A 403 26.89 -8.49 7.89
C PRO A 403 25.78 -7.44 7.86
N ALA A 404 25.18 -7.14 9.00
CA ALA A 404 24.08 -6.18 9.09
C ALA A 404 23.98 -5.47 10.46
N SER A 405 23.39 -4.28 10.43
CA SER A 405 23.03 -3.47 11.59
C SER A 405 21.53 -3.19 11.58
N LEU A 406 20.84 -3.52 12.67
CA LEU A 406 19.42 -3.24 12.89
C LEU A 406 19.29 -2.16 13.96
N GLN A 407 18.57 -1.08 13.66
CA GLN A 407 18.46 0.11 14.49
C GLN A 407 17.01 0.54 14.63
N VAL A 408 16.56 0.82 15.85
CA VAL A 408 15.21 1.36 16.12
C VAL A 408 15.33 2.81 16.52
N TYR A 409 14.56 3.68 15.87
CA TYR A 409 14.48 5.11 16.13
C TYR A 409 13.09 5.50 16.64
N SER A 410 13.02 6.51 17.52
CA SER A 410 11.77 7.20 17.85
C SER A 410 11.34 8.15 16.73
N MET A 411 10.09 8.62 16.75
CA MET A 411 9.59 9.66 15.82
C MET A 411 10.39 10.96 15.84
N LEU A 412 11.16 11.22 16.91
CA LEU A 412 12.01 12.40 17.05
C LEU A 412 13.44 12.14 16.52
N GLY A 413 13.69 11.00 15.88
CA GLY A 413 14.98 10.62 15.31
C GLY A 413 16.02 10.13 16.33
N GLY A 414 15.63 9.89 17.58
CA GLY A 414 16.53 9.34 18.60
C GLY A 414 16.68 7.83 18.44
N LEU A 415 17.91 7.32 18.37
CA LEU A 415 18.19 5.88 18.38
C LEU A 415 17.86 5.30 19.76
N VAL A 416 16.95 4.32 19.81
CA VAL A 416 16.44 3.72 21.05
C VAL A 416 16.82 2.25 21.23
N HIS A 417 17.16 1.54 20.15
CA HIS A 417 17.67 0.17 20.21
C HIS A 417 18.59 -0.11 19.01
N GLN A 418 19.60 -0.97 19.18
CA GLN A 418 20.50 -1.37 18.10
C GLN A 418 21.03 -2.79 18.33
N GLN A 419 21.16 -3.56 17.24
CA GLN A 419 21.74 -4.89 17.23
C GLN A 419 22.60 -5.09 15.99
N GLU A 420 23.81 -5.65 16.19
CA GLU A 420 24.80 -5.89 15.13
C GLU A 420 24.95 -7.38 14.84
N PHE A 421 25.18 -7.70 13.57
CA PHE A 421 25.38 -9.06 13.07
C PHE A 421 26.62 -9.11 12.19
N THR A 422 27.55 -10.01 12.51
CA THR A 422 28.64 -10.36 11.60
C THR A 422 28.13 -11.17 10.41
N GLU A 423 27.15 -12.05 10.66
CA GLU A 423 26.46 -12.85 9.65
C GLU A 423 24.98 -13.00 10.09
N LEU A 424 24.04 -12.66 9.20
CA LEU A 424 22.61 -12.79 9.48
C LEU A 424 22.14 -14.26 9.49
N PRO A 425 21.28 -14.67 10.45
CA PRO A 425 20.73 -16.01 10.50
C PRO A 425 19.64 -16.25 9.43
N ALA A 426 19.34 -17.53 9.15
CA ALA A 426 18.25 -17.94 8.25
C ALA A 426 16.85 -17.73 8.85
N GLU A 427 16.78 -17.68 10.18
CA GLU A 427 15.55 -17.52 10.97
C GLU A 427 15.31 -16.04 11.30
N PRO A 428 14.06 -15.62 11.50
CA PRO A 428 13.73 -14.26 11.91
C PRO A 428 14.49 -13.83 13.17
N VAL A 429 15.05 -12.63 13.14
CA VAL A 429 15.75 -12.05 14.28
C VAL A 429 14.73 -11.57 15.29
N ARG A 430 14.75 -12.15 16.49
CA ARG A 430 13.94 -11.69 17.62
C ARG A 430 14.63 -10.51 18.31
N MET A 431 13.98 -9.35 18.28
CA MET A 431 14.43 -8.15 18.97
C MET A 431 13.52 -7.85 20.15
N GLU A 432 14.08 -7.91 21.34
CA GLU A 432 13.40 -7.49 22.57
C GLU A 432 13.42 -5.96 22.65
N LEU A 433 12.27 -5.35 22.93
CA LEU A 433 12.13 -3.90 23.02
C LEU A 433 11.81 -3.45 24.46
N PRO A 434 12.65 -3.78 25.47
CA PRO A 434 12.36 -3.43 26.85
C PRO A 434 12.45 -1.91 27.05
N GLY A 435 11.49 -1.33 27.78
CA GLY A 435 11.51 0.09 28.16
C GLY A 435 11.00 1.08 27.10
N LEU A 436 10.63 0.66 25.90
CA LEU A 436 10.00 1.55 24.91
C LEU A 436 8.50 1.74 25.20
N SER A 437 8.04 2.99 25.28
CA SER A 437 6.64 3.36 25.51
C SER A 437 5.74 3.01 24.32
N SER A 438 4.42 2.99 24.52
CA SER A 438 3.47 2.87 23.40
C SER A 438 3.61 4.06 22.44
N GLY A 439 3.67 3.81 21.14
CA GLY A 439 3.89 4.84 20.13
C GLY A 439 4.41 4.30 18.80
N LEU A 440 4.63 5.20 17.84
CA LEU A 440 5.19 4.90 16.52
C LEU A 440 6.72 4.94 16.57
N TYR A 441 7.37 3.97 15.91
CA TYR A 441 8.83 3.82 15.83
C TYR A 441 9.25 3.46 14.41
N PHE A 442 10.51 3.73 14.07
CA PHE A 442 11.12 3.37 12.80
C PHE A 442 12.21 2.33 13.00
N MET A 443 12.10 1.18 12.34
CA MET A 443 13.22 0.24 12.19
C MET A 443 14.02 0.63 10.95
N LYS A 444 15.33 0.66 11.08
CA LYS A 444 16.29 0.89 10.01
C LYS A 444 17.28 -0.25 9.95
N VAL A 445 17.45 -0.83 8.78
CA VAL A 445 18.32 -1.99 8.54
C VAL A 445 19.36 -1.60 7.51
N ARG A 446 20.62 -1.81 7.88
CA ARG A 446 21.76 -1.61 6.98
C ARG A 446 22.45 -2.95 6.77
N ILE A 447 22.48 -3.42 5.54
CA ILE A 447 23.18 -4.64 5.13
C ILE A 447 24.39 -4.25 4.29
N ALA A 448 25.51 -4.96 4.43
CA ALA A 448 26.71 -4.67 3.66
C ALA A 448 26.46 -4.84 2.16
N GLY A 449 26.69 -3.78 1.37
CA GLY A 449 26.53 -3.79 -0.08
C GLY A 449 25.12 -3.42 -0.58
N GLU A 450 24.15 -3.25 0.32
CA GLU A 450 22.76 -2.92 -0.01
C GLU A 450 22.41 -1.47 0.35
N GLN A 451 21.36 -0.94 -0.27
CA GLN A 451 20.76 0.32 0.18
C GLN A 451 20.14 0.15 1.57
N GLU A 452 20.15 1.23 2.33
CA GLU A 452 19.57 1.22 3.68
C GLU A 452 18.05 1.16 3.61
N MET A 453 17.44 0.28 4.39
CA MET A 453 16.00 0.02 4.35
C MET A 453 15.35 0.46 5.66
N GLY A 454 14.12 0.95 5.60
CA GLY A 454 13.37 1.38 6.77
C GLY A 454 11.90 0.94 6.74
N LYS A 455 11.35 0.59 7.91
CA LYS A 455 9.91 0.33 8.10
C LYS A 455 9.40 0.93 9.39
N GLU A 456 8.20 1.49 9.35
CA GLU A 456 7.46 1.94 10.52
C GLU A 456 6.82 0.75 11.26
N PHE A 457 6.76 0.83 12.58
CA PHE A 457 5.98 -0.08 13.41
C PHE A 457 5.47 0.60 14.67
N VAL A 458 4.34 0.11 15.18
CA VAL A 458 3.69 0.62 16.38
C VAL A 458 4.04 -0.29 17.55
N ILE A 459 4.40 0.28 18.70
CA ILE A 459 4.42 -0.43 19.97
C ILE A 459 3.12 -0.14 20.72
N SER A 460 2.42 -1.19 21.15
CA SER A 460 1.21 -1.10 21.97
C SER A 460 1.42 -1.88 23.26
N ARG A 461 1.62 -1.16 24.37
CA ARG A 461 1.58 -1.73 25.72
C ARG A 461 0.22 -1.44 26.35
N ASN A 462 -0.41 -2.49 26.86
CA ASN A 462 -1.59 -2.40 27.72
C ASN A 462 -1.19 -2.12 29.17
#